data_AF-A0A845L3N6-F1
#
_entry.id   AF-A0A845L3N6-F1
#
_cell.length_a   1.000
_cell.length_b   1.000
_cell.length_c   1.000
_cell.angle_alpha   90.00
_cell.angle_beta   90.00
_cell.angle_gamma   90.00
#
_symmetry.space_group_name_H-M   'P 1'
#
loop_
_entity.id
_entity.type
_entity.pdbx_description
1 polymer ?
#
loop_
_entity_poly.entity_id
_entity_poly.type
_entity_poly.pdbx_seq_one_letter_code
_entity_poly.pdbx_strand_id
1 'polypeptide(L)'
;MQQRGFFQDWSFTPEARAFIEQKGGIIHIPMNLSVGCCIHLDAPPEIEVGPPRPQDPAEYACFEKDGVTVYQDKRFACSHPLSIDLSRGLLRTKLAVKGWRLA
;
A
#
# COMPACT_ATOMS: atom_id res chain seq x y z
N MET A 1 26.11 -5.74 7.44
CA MET A 1 25.21 -6.75 6.83
C MET A 1 23.88 -6.06 6.56
N GLN A 2 23.65 -5.60 5.32
CA GLN A 2 22.40 -4.93 4.96
C GLN A 2 21.45 -5.98 4.40
N GLN A 3 20.39 -6.29 5.14
CA GLN A 3 19.24 -7.01 4.58
C GLN A 3 18.59 -6.07 3.56
N ARG A 4 18.89 -6.25 2.26
CA ARG A 4 18.07 -5.69 1.18
C ARG A 4 16.73 -6.41 1.22
N GLY A 5 15.83 -5.94 2.07
CA GLY A 5 14.46 -6.44 2.13
C GLY A 5 13.77 -6.13 0.82
N PHE A 6 13.08 -7.11 0.25
CA PHE A 6 12.22 -7.03 -0.93
C PHE A 6 10.93 -6.20 -0.67
N PHE A 7 11.00 -5.25 0.26
CA PHE A 7 9.85 -4.47 0.71
C PHE A 7 9.99 -3.05 0.21
N GLN A 8 8.88 -2.50 -0.26
CA GLN A 8 8.81 -1.10 -0.59
C GLN A 8 9.05 -0.28 0.69
N ASP A 9 9.84 0.78 0.58
CA ASP A 9 9.99 1.72 1.69
C ASP A 9 8.74 2.59 1.76
N TRP A 10 7.87 2.25 2.72
CA TRP A 10 6.65 2.97 3.04
C TRP A 10 6.87 3.92 4.21
N SER A 11 6.32 5.12 4.10
CA SER A 11 6.06 6.02 5.22
C SER A 11 4.56 6.24 5.39
N PHE A 12 4.13 6.56 6.61
CA PHE A 12 2.73 6.92 6.89
C PHE A 12 2.66 8.37 7.35
N THR A 13 1.69 9.14 6.85
CA THR A 13 1.36 10.42 7.49
C THR A 13 0.76 10.15 8.87
N PRO A 14 0.91 11.08 9.84
CA PRO A 14 0.32 10.91 11.17
C PRO A 14 -1.19 10.63 11.12
N GLU A 15 -1.89 11.29 10.19
CA GLU A 15 -3.33 11.13 9.97
C GLU A 15 -3.68 9.74 9.43
N ALA A 16 -2.90 9.24 8.46
CA ALA A 16 -3.09 7.89 7.94
C ALA A 16 -2.84 6.83 9.01
N ARG A 17 -1.77 6.99 9.79
CA ARG A 17 -1.44 6.07 10.88
C ARG A 17 -2.55 6.05 11.93
N ALA A 18 -3.02 7.20 12.40
CA ALA A 18 -4.11 7.29 13.37
C ALA A 18 -5.40 6.63 12.83
N PHE A 19 -5.70 6.79 11.54
CA PHE A 19 -6.84 6.14 10.90
C PHE A 19 -6.68 4.61 10.83
N ILE A 20 -5.49 4.12 10.51
CA ILE A 20 -5.18 2.68 10.48
C ILE A 20 -5.29 2.07 11.88
N GLU A 21 -4.72 2.73 12.89
CA GLU A 21 -4.79 2.30 14.29
C GLU A 21 -6.25 2.18 14.76
N GLN A 22 -7.10 3.18 14.47
CA GLN A 22 -8.54 3.14 14.79
C GLN A 22 -9.29 1.97 14.13
N LYS A 23 -8.73 1.40 13.06
CA LYS A 23 -9.33 0.29 12.30
C LYS A 23 -8.66 -1.06 12.58
N GLY A 24 -7.79 -1.13 13.59
CA GLY A 24 -7.17 -2.37 14.04
C GLY A 24 -5.70 -2.53 13.63
N GLY A 25 -5.06 -1.49 13.09
CA GLY A 25 -3.61 -1.48 12.89
C GLY A 25 -3.10 -2.32 11.71
N ILE A 26 -4.01 -2.82 10.85
CA ILE A 26 -3.66 -3.72 9.75
C ILE A 26 -4.06 -3.09 8.42
N ILE A 27 -3.19 -3.16 7.42
CA ILE A 27 -3.51 -2.82 6.03
C ILE A 27 -3.03 -3.91 5.07
N HIS A 28 -3.59 -3.93 3.87
CA HIS A 28 -3.01 -4.69 2.77
C HIS A 28 -2.86 -3.84 1.49
N ILE A 29 -1.81 -4.16 0.74
CA ILE A 29 -1.33 -3.45 -0.43
C ILE A 29 -1.32 -4.46 -1.59
N PRO A 30 -2.30 -4.39 -2.51
CA PRO A 30 -2.33 -5.27 -3.68
C PRO A 30 -1.24 -4.86 -4.69
N MET A 31 -1.05 -5.68 -5.73
CA MET A 31 -0.18 -5.29 -6.85
C MET A 31 -0.66 -3.98 -7.50
N ASN A 32 0.27 -3.21 -8.05
CA ASN A 32 -0.08 -2.09 -8.92
C ASN A 32 -0.83 -2.58 -10.17
N LEU A 33 -1.89 -1.85 -10.55
CA LEU A 33 -2.65 -2.15 -11.75
C LEU A 33 -1.96 -1.48 -12.95
N SER A 34 -1.46 -2.30 -13.87
CA SER A 34 -1.07 -1.82 -15.20
C SER A 34 -2.33 -1.67 -16.05
N VAL A 35 -2.74 -0.44 -16.34
CA VAL A 35 -3.87 -0.14 -17.22
C VAL A 35 -3.38 0.27 -18.61
N GLY A 36 -3.79 -0.50 -19.63
CA GLY A 36 -3.69 -0.14 -21.04
C GLY A 36 -3.13 -1.24 -21.96
N CYS A 37 -3.80 -1.46 -23.09
CA CYS A 37 -3.38 -2.39 -24.16
C CYS A 37 -2.24 -1.81 -25.03
N CYS A 38 -2.09 -0.47 -25.05
CA CYS A 38 -1.12 0.23 -25.91
C CYS A 38 -0.25 1.28 -25.18
N ILE A 39 -0.60 1.66 -23.95
CA ILE A 39 0.15 2.56 -23.07
C ILE A 39 0.19 1.87 -21.72
N HIS A 40 1.38 1.52 -21.20
CA HIS A 40 1.51 0.97 -19.86
C HIS A 40 1.46 2.12 -18.87
N LEU A 41 0.28 2.36 -18.30
CA LEU A 41 0.15 3.31 -17.21
C LEU A 41 -0.03 2.51 -15.92
N ASP A 42 0.97 2.55 -15.05
CA ASP A 42 0.87 1.96 -13.73
C ASP A 42 0.06 2.90 -12.83
N ALA A 43 -1.14 2.49 -12.46
CA ALA A 43 -1.96 3.20 -11.48
C ALA A 43 -1.50 2.86 -10.05
N PRO A 44 -1.56 3.82 -9.10
CA PRO A 44 -1.27 3.51 -7.71
C PRO A 44 -2.22 2.44 -7.18
N PRO A 45 -1.75 1.48 -6.37
CA PRO A 45 -2.62 0.48 -5.78
C PRO A 45 -3.63 1.14 -4.83
N GLU A 46 -4.82 0.56 -4.74
CA GLU A 46 -5.79 0.93 -3.72
C GLU A 46 -5.42 0.23 -2.40
N ILE A 47 -5.05 1.02 -1.39
CA ILE A 47 -4.68 0.49 -0.08
C ILE A 47 -5.96 0.23 0.71
N GLU A 48 -6.12 -1.02 1.16
CA GLU A 48 -7.26 -1.45 1.93
C GLU A 48 -6.88 -1.66 3.40
N VAL A 49 -7.85 -1.43 4.29
CA VAL A 49 -7.68 -1.62 5.72
C VAL A 49 -8.16 -3.00 6.12
N GLY A 50 -7.41 -3.66 6.98
CA GLY A 50 -7.61 -5.05 7.37
C GLY A 50 -6.73 -6.03 6.59
N PRO A 51 -6.71 -7.30 7.00
CA PRO A 51 -5.92 -8.33 6.34
C PRO A 51 -6.47 -8.61 4.92
N PRO A 52 -5.64 -9.16 4.01
CA PRO A 52 -6.13 -9.60 2.71
C PRO A 52 -7.21 -10.68 2.87
N ARG A 53 -8.11 -10.76 1.88
CA ARG A 53 -9.20 -11.75 1.93
C ARG A 53 -8.63 -13.17 1.79
N PRO A 54 -9.18 -14.18 2.50
CA PRO A 54 -8.69 -15.56 2.40
C PRO A 54 -8.78 -16.19 1.00
N GLN A 55 -9.65 -15.64 0.14
CA GLN A 55 -9.85 -16.10 -1.24
C GLN A 55 -8.96 -15.37 -2.24
N ASP A 56 -8.14 -14.42 -1.78
CA ASP A 56 -7.22 -13.70 -2.65
C ASP A 56 -6.11 -14.66 -3.11
N PRO A 57 -5.96 -14.89 -4.43
CA PRO A 57 -4.89 -15.75 -4.94
C PRO A 57 -3.51 -15.11 -4.84
N ALA A 58 -3.40 -13.82 -4.50
CA ALA A 58 -2.13 -13.14 -4.37
C ALA A 58 -1.32 -13.64 -3.18
N GLU A 59 -0.01 -13.76 -3.38
CA GLU A 59 0.92 -14.02 -2.30
C GLU A 59 1.34 -12.73 -1.62
N TYR A 60 0.93 -12.54 -0.37
CA TYR A 60 1.31 -11.39 0.43
C TYR A 60 2.52 -11.71 1.31
N ALA A 61 3.46 -10.78 1.40
CA ALA A 61 4.45 -10.75 2.45
C ALA A 61 3.96 -9.84 3.59
N CYS A 62 4.19 -10.27 4.84
CA CYS A 62 3.75 -9.55 6.04
C CYS A 62 4.96 -8.97 6.77
N PHE A 63 4.87 -7.69 7.16
CA PHE A 63 5.87 -7.02 7.97
C PHE A 63 5.24 -5.91 8.83
N GLU A 64 5.95 -5.50 9.87
CA GLU A 64 5.55 -4.38 10.72
C GLU A 64 6.35 -3.12 10.32
N LYS A 65 5.66 -1.99 10.20
CA LYS A 65 6.27 -0.68 9.95
C LYS A 65 5.53 0.36 10.79
N ASP A 66 6.26 1.10 11.62
CA ASP A 66 5.73 2.18 12.48
C ASP A 66 4.50 1.77 13.32
N GLY A 67 4.45 0.51 13.79
CA GLY A 67 3.34 -0.06 14.57
C GLY A 67 2.13 -0.48 13.72
N VAL A 68 2.23 -0.44 12.39
CA VAL A 68 1.22 -0.95 11.46
C VAL A 68 1.66 -2.29 10.88
N THR A 69 0.77 -3.27 10.90
CA THR A 69 0.95 -4.55 10.19
C THR A 69 0.59 -4.36 8.73
N VAL A 70 1.56 -4.58 7.83
CA VAL A 70 1.42 -4.40 6.39
C VAL A 70 1.50 -5.75 5.69
N TYR A 71 0.47 -6.07 4.92
CA TYR A 71 0.48 -7.17 3.95
C TYR A 71 0.71 -6.60 2.55
N GLN A 72 1.86 -6.88 1.93
CA GLN A 72 2.17 -6.40 0.58
C GLN A 72 2.22 -7.56 -0.41
N ASP A 73 1.52 -7.45 -1.54
CA ASP A 73 1.65 -8.43 -2.63
C ASP A 73 3.12 -8.52 -3.05
N LYS A 74 3.67 -9.74 -3.10
CA LYS A 74 5.09 -9.97 -3.43
C LYS A 74 5.47 -9.51 -4.83
N ARG A 75 4.48 -9.30 -5.72
CA ARG A 75 4.67 -8.79 -7.08
C ARG A 75 4.64 -7.27 -7.13
N PHE A 76 4.28 -6.59 -6.04
CA PHE A 76 4.36 -5.14 -5.97
C PHE A 76 5.82 -4.71 -6.19
N ALA A 77 6.03 -3.85 -7.17
CA ALA A 77 7.35 -3.33 -7.51
C ALA A 77 7.28 -1.82 -7.68
N CYS A 78 8.05 -1.10 -6.88
CA CYS A 78 8.32 0.31 -7.06
C CYS A 78 9.76 0.58 -6.58
N SER A 79 10.47 1.47 -7.28
CA SER A 79 11.91 1.71 -7.07
C SER A 79 12.19 2.97 -6.25
N HIS A 80 11.15 3.71 -5.86
CA HIS A 80 11.27 4.96 -5.11
C HIS A 80 10.39 4.92 -3.86
N PRO A 81 10.75 5.66 -2.80
CA PRO A 81 9.93 5.72 -1.59
C PRO A 81 8.49 6.16 -1.88
N LEU A 82 7.55 5.61 -1.12
CA LEU A 82 6.13 5.94 -1.23
C LEU A 82 5.58 6.27 0.15
N SER A 83 4.59 7.16 0.18
CA SER A 83 3.92 7.53 1.42
C SER A 83 2.45 7.17 1.36
N ILE A 84 1.89 6.64 2.45
CA ILE A 84 0.46 6.39 2.61
C ILE A 84 -0.13 7.56 3.39
N ASP A 85 -1.11 8.21 2.77
CA ASP A 85 -1.78 9.39 3.30
C ASP A 85 -3.29 9.17 3.41
N LEU A 86 -3.95 9.98 4.24
CA LEU A 86 -5.38 9.93 4.45
C LEU A 86 -6.09 10.87 3.45
N SER A 87 -6.72 10.28 2.44
CA SER A 87 -7.56 11.02 1.49
C SER A 87 -8.98 11.14 2.03
N ARG A 88 -9.43 12.37 2.24
CA ARG A 88 -10.81 12.69 2.65
C ARG A 88 -11.61 13.14 1.43
N GLY A 89 -12.50 12.29 0.93
CA GLY A 89 -13.52 12.68 -0.04
C GLY A 89 -14.81 13.13 0.65
N LEU A 90 -15.73 13.71 -0.13
CA LEU A 90 -17.04 14.19 0.37
C LEU A 90 -17.88 13.11 1.07
N LEU A 91 -17.76 11.84 0.65
CA LEU A 91 -18.58 10.73 1.16
C LEU A 91 -17.79 9.67 1.93
N ARG A 92 -16.47 9.57 1.71
CA ARG A 92 -15.64 8.49 2.27
C ARG A 92 -14.22 8.99 2.54
N THR A 93 -13.66 8.47 3.63
CA THR A 93 -12.23 8.59 3.94
C THR A 93 -11.55 7.30 3.50
N LYS A 94 -10.43 7.41 2.79
CA LYS A 94 -9.64 6.27 2.32
C LYS A 94 -8.14 6.53 2.41
N LEU A 95 -7.36 5.47 2.41
CA LEU A 95 -5.90 5.57 2.27
C LEU A 95 -5.54 5.82 0.81
N ALA A 96 -4.53 6.64 0.58
CA ALA A 96 -4.05 6.98 -0.75
C ALA A 96 -2.52 6.95 -0.78
N VAL A 97 -1.96 6.41 -1.87
CA VAL A 97 -0.53 6.42 -2.12
C VAL A 97 -0.11 7.80 -2.66
N LYS A 98 0.91 8.38 -2.04
CA LYS A 98 1.59 9.62 -2.42
C LYS A 98 3.00 9.31 -2.88
N GLY A 99 3.50 10.18 -3.77
CA GLY A 99 4.81 9.97 -4.41
C GLY A 99 4.77 9.00 -5.58
N TRP A 100 3.59 8.49 -5.96
CA TRP A 100 3.41 7.68 -7.15
C TRP A 100 3.75 8.50 -8.40
N ARG A 101 4.68 7.98 -9.20
CA ARG A 101 5.04 8.57 -10.50
C ARG A 101 4.48 7.67 -11.58
N LEU A 102 3.75 8.27 -12.52
CA LEU A 102 3.35 7.59 -13.75
C LEU A 102 4.66 7.31 -14.51
N ALA A 103 5.06 6.04 -14.57
CA ALA A 103 6.13 5.60 -15.45
C ALA A 103 5.57 5.40 -16.86
#